data_AF-A0A1V5JE96-F1
#
_entry.id   AF-A0A1V5JE96-F1
#
_cell.length_a   1.000
_cell.length_b   1.000
_cell.length_c   1.000
_cell.angle_alpha   90.00
_cell.angle_beta   90.00
_cell.angle_gamma   90.00
#
_symmetry.space_group_name_H-M   'P 1'
#
loop_
_entity.id
_entity.type
_entity.pdbx_description
1 polymer ?
#
loop_
_entity_poly.entity_id
_entity_poly.type
_entity_poly.pdbx_seq_one_letter_code
_entity_poly.pdbx_strand_id
1 'polypeptide(L)'
;MYQESNSLLNEASLSRFIREKIEDLGTAACPPYYLALVIGGTSAEMTLKTVKLASTGYLDNLPISGNSSGRAFRDPEWEEKIVKICQEYGVGAQFGGKYFVRDVRVIRLPRHAASCPVGIGVSCSADRNIKGKITAEGIFIEQLEREPGKFLPEKAPELDKPVEINLERPMREILAELSKYPVKTRLSLTGTLIVARDIAHARIKRMLDEGKPMPGYFKNHPIYYAGPAKTPEGMASGSFGPTTADRMDPYVDLFQSLGGSMIMLAKGNRSKQVTDSCKKHGGFYLGSVGGPAAILAAENIVSVKVVDFAELGMEAVRKIVVKNMPAFILTDDKGNDFYSGNSR
;
A
#
# COMPACT_ATOMS: atom_id res chain seq x y z
N MET A 1 -11.59 8.95 -9.54
CA MET A 1 -12.40 10.08 -10.05
C MET A 1 -13.84 9.62 -10.05
N TYR A 2 -14.74 10.45 -9.56
CA TYR A 2 -16.14 10.11 -9.39
C TYR A 2 -16.97 11.22 -10.05
N GLN A 3 -17.92 10.84 -10.91
CA GLN A 3 -18.84 11.78 -11.53
C GLN A 3 -20.11 11.81 -10.71
N GLU A 4 -20.25 12.88 -9.91
CA GLU A 4 -21.34 13.05 -8.97
C GLU A 4 -22.28 14.15 -9.46
N SER A 5 -23.37 14.37 -8.72
CA SER A 5 -24.34 15.42 -9.01
C SER A 5 -24.49 16.40 -7.86
N ASN A 6 -25.36 17.40 -8.02
CA ASN A 6 -25.68 18.35 -6.96
C ASN A 6 -26.27 17.66 -5.70
N SER A 7 -26.85 16.46 -5.83
CA SER A 7 -27.39 15.70 -4.69
C SER A 7 -26.33 15.29 -3.66
N LEU A 8 -25.05 15.27 -4.06
CA LEU A 8 -23.92 15.02 -3.16
C LEU A 8 -23.64 16.22 -2.25
N LEU A 9 -23.98 17.44 -2.66
CA LEU A 9 -23.53 18.68 -2.03
C LEU A 9 -24.38 19.09 -0.81
N ASN A 10 -24.57 18.13 0.11
CA ASN A 10 -25.05 18.35 1.46
C ASN A 10 -24.19 17.50 2.42
N GLU A 11 -24.19 17.86 3.70
CA GLU A 11 -23.29 17.26 4.69
C GLU A 11 -23.49 15.75 4.85
N ALA A 12 -24.73 15.27 4.88
CA ALA A 12 -25.02 13.84 5.08
C ALA A 12 -24.55 13.00 3.89
N SER A 13 -24.86 13.43 2.66
CA SER A 13 -24.43 12.73 1.44
C SER A 13 -22.92 12.75 1.28
N LEU A 14 -22.28 13.93 1.47
CA LEU A 14 -20.84 14.07 1.30
C LEU A 14 -20.06 13.28 2.36
N SER A 15 -20.52 13.26 3.61
CA SER A 15 -19.90 12.46 4.67
C SER A 15 -19.98 10.96 4.36
N ARG A 16 -21.13 10.47 3.88
CA ARG A 16 -21.30 9.06 3.49
C ARG A 16 -20.38 8.69 2.33
N PHE A 17 -20.35 9.51 1.29
CA PHE A 17 -19.48 9.33 0.15
C PHE A 17 -18.00 9.27 0.57
N ILE A 18 -17.56 10.21 1.40
CA ILE A 18 -16.17 10.26 1.89
C ILE A 18 -15.82 9.00 2.69
N ARG A 19 -16.70 8.54 3.59
CA ARG A 19 -16.47 7.31 4.38
C ARG A 19 -16.26 6.11 3.46
N GLU A 20 -17.18 5.90 2.51
CA GLU A 20 -17.08 4.83 1.52
C GLU A 20 -15.79 4.92 0.71
N LYS A 21 -15.40 6.12 0.25
CA LYS A 21 -14.21 6.27 -0.60
C LYS A 21 -12.89 6.20 0.17
N ILE A 22 -12.90 6.45 1.46
CA ILE A 22 -11.76 6.18 2.35
C ILE A 22 -11.55 4.68 2.52
N GLU A 23 -12.62 3.90 2.65
CA GLU A 23 -12.55 2.44 2.70
C GLU A 23 -12.00 1.86 1.39
N ASP A 24 -12.44 2.39 0.24
CA ASP A 24 -11.92 2.00 -1.09
C ASP A 24 -10.40 2.23 -1.23
N LEU A 25 -9.83 3.27 -0.58
CA LEU A 25 -8.39 3.54 -0.61
C LEU A 25 -7.58 2.47 0.15
N GLY A 26 -8.09 2.06 1.30
CA GLY A 26 -7.45 1.08 2.18
C GLY A 26 -5.98 1.38 2.51
N THR A 27 -5.21 0.32 2.80
CA THR A 27 -3.78 0.41 3.16
C THR A 27 -2.85 0.17 1.96
N ALA A 28 -3.44 0.00 0.79
CA ALA A 28 -2.80 -0.34 -0.47
C ALA A 28 -1.79 0.71 -0.96
N ALA A 29 -1.76 1.93 -0.44
CA ALA A 29 -0.81 2.97 -0.85
C ALA A 29 0.19 3.37 0.25
N CYS A 30 0.34 2.58 1.32
CA CYS A 30 1.26 2.86 2.43
C CYS A 30 0.89 4.15 3.20
N PRO A 31 -0.18 4.15 4.01
CA PRO A 31 -0.46 5.22 4.97
C PRO A 31 0.64 5.29 6.05
N PRO A 32 0.77 6.42 6.79
CA PRO A 32 -0.16 7.58 6.83
C PRO A 32 -0.14 8.44 5.56
N TYR A 33 -1.32 8.85 5.10
CA TYR A 33 -1.47 9.62 3.85
C TYR A 33 -1.50 11.13 4.05
N TYR A 34 -0.99 11.88 3.06
CA TYR A 34 -1.49 13.23 2.79
C TYR A 34 -2.67 13.10 1.83
N LEU A 35 -3.89 13.15 2.37
CA LEU A 35 -5.11 12.93 1.60
C LEU A 35 -5.57 14.24 0.97
N ALA A 36 -5.92 14.21 -0.31
CA ALA A 36 -6.52 15.33 -1.02
C ALA A 36 -7.91 14.96 -1.54
N LEU A 37 -8.89 15.80 -1.25
CA LEU A 37 -10.23 15.77 -1.80
C LEU A 37 -10.47 17.05 -2.61
N VAL A 38 -10.95 16.93 -3.84
CA VAL A 38 -11.37 18.06 -4.68
C VAL A 38 -12.83 17.86 -5.06
N ILE A 39 -13.65 18.87 -4.79
CA ILE A 39 -15.08 18.87 -5.11
C ILE A 39 -15.36 19.96 -6.14
N GLY A 40 -15.90 19.55 -7.28
CA GLY A 40 -16.08 20.43 -8.44
C GLY A 40 -14.89 20.43 -9.38
N GLY A 41 -14.93 21.32 -10.35
CA GLY A 41 -13.96 21.42 -11.44
C GLY A 41 -14.65 21.68 -12.77
N THR A 42 -13.90 22.29 -13.69
CA THR A 42 -14.37 22.59 -15.05
C THR A 42 -14.37 21.37 -15.97
N SER A 43 -13.60 20.34 -15.61
CA SER A 43 -13.53 19.06 -16.29
C SER A 43 -12.90 17.99 -15.37
N ALA A 44 -13.00 16.73 -15.75
CA ALA A 44 -12.45 15.62 -14.97
C ALA A 44 -10.93 15.72 -14.81
N GLU A 45 -10.22 16.06 -15.88
CA GLU A 45 -8.77 16.22 -15.90
C GLU A 45 -8.30 17.43 -15.09
N MET A 46 -9.08 18.52 -15.05
CA MET A 46 -8.79 19.66 -14.17
C MET A 46 -8.98 19.31 -12.69
N THR A 47 -10.04 18.57 -12.36
CA THR A 47 -10.25 18.05 -10.99
C THR A 47 -9.08 17.15 -10.58
N LEU A 48 -8.67 16.19 -11.41
CA LEU A 48 -7.56 15.28 -11.11
C LEU A 48 -6.21 15.98 -11.02
N LYS A 49 -5.93 16.97 -11.88
CA LYS A 49 -4.74 17.82 -11.76
C LYS A 49 -4.75 18.56 -10.42
N THR A 50 -5.89 19.10 -10.02
CA THR A 50 -6.03 19.81 -8.73
C THR A 50 -5.83 18.86 -7.55
N VAL A 51 -6.35 17.64 -7.60
CA VAL A 51 -6.10 16.60 -6.57
C VAL A 51 -4.61 16.33 -6.44
N LYS A 52 -3.91 16.15 -7.57
CA LYS A 52 -2.46 15.90 -7.58
C LYS A 52 -1.70 17.06 -6.93
N LEU A 53 -2.02 18.30 -7.25
CA LEU A 53 -1.36 19.47 -6.66
C LEU A 53 -1.68 19.60 -5.17
N ALA A 54 -2.95 19.42 -4.77
CA ALA A 54 -3.37 19.45 -3.38
C ALA A 54 -2.66 18.38 -2.53
N SER A 55 -2.50 17.15 -3.04
CA SER A 55 -1.83 16.07 -2.30
C SER A 55 -0.34 16.32 -2.06
N THR A 56 0.26 17.30 -2.73
CA THR A 56 1.68 17.68 -2.61
C THR A 56 1.88 18.98 -1.81
N GLY A 57 0.84 19.52 -1.19
CA GLY A 57 0.90 20.80 -0.48
C GLY A 57 1.09 22.03 -1.39
N TYR A 58 0.99 21.87 -2.71
CA TYR A 58 1.19 22.97 -3.67
C TYR A 58 0.12 24.06 -3.54
N LEU A 59 -1.08 23.69 -3.06
CA LEU A 59 -2.24 24.56 -2.97
C LEU A 59 -2.52 25.05 -1.53
N ASP A 60 -1.56 24.92 -0.62
CA ASP A 60 -1.74 25.25 0.79
C ASP A 60 -2.03 26.74 1.05
N ASN A 61 -1.62 27.62 0.14
CA ASN A 61 -1.83 29.07 0.28
C ASN A 61 -3.08 29.58 -0.45
N LEU A 62 -4.00 28.71 -0.87
CA LEU A 62 -5.28 29.15 -1.42
C LEU A 62 -6.11 29.90 -0.36
N PRO A 63 -7.02 30.82 -0.76
CA PRO A 63 -8.00 31.39 0.15
C PRO A 63 -8.83 30.30 0.84
N ILE A 64 -9.35 30.58 2.03
CA ILE A 64 -10.18 29.63 2.82
C ILE A 64 -11.69 29.84 2.65
N SER A 65 -12.10 30.66 1.69
CA SER A 65 -13.50 30.96 1.41
C SER A 65 -13.73 31.23 -0.07
N GLY A 66 -14.92 30.89 -0.57
CA GLY A 66 -15.35 31.22 -1.93
C GLY A 66 -15.57 32.73 -2.15
N ASN A 67 -15.89 33.10 -3.38
CA ASN A 67 -16.35 34.44 -3.74
C ASN A 67 -17.33 34.36 -4.94
N SER A 68 -17.91 35.49 -5.33
CA SER A 68 -18.87 35.57 -6.45
C SER A 68 -18.25 35.25 -7.82
N SER A 69 -16.94 35.37 -7.99
CA SER A 69 -16.25 34.99 -9.23
C SER A 69 -15.98 33.48 -9.35
N GLY A 70 -16.38 32.69 -8.35
CA GLY A 70 -16.15 31.24 -8.34
C GLY A 70 -14.69 30.85 -8.13
N ARG A 71 -13.92 31.60 -7.33
CA ARG A 71 -12.53 31.24 -7.03
C ARG A 71 -12.44 29.88 -6.34
N ALA A 72 -11.35 29.17 -6.60
CA ALA A 72 -10.97 28.00 -5.81
C ALA A 72 -10.67 28.40 -4.37
N PHE A 73 -11.04 27.56 -3.42
CA PHE A 73 -10.70 27.76 -2.00
C PHE A 73 -10.43 26.45 -1.28
N ARG A 74 -9.60 26.52 -0.24
CA ARG A 74 -9.37 25.43 0.70
C ARG A 74 -10.46 25.42 1.76
N ASP A 75 -10.91 24.26 2.18
CA ASP A 75 -12.06 24.07 3.08
C ASP A 75 -11.61 23.40 4.41
N PRO A 76 -11.10 24.19 5.38
CA PRO A 76 -10.58 23.64 6.65
C PRO A 76 -11.62 22.88 7.47
N GLU A 77 -12.90 23.24 7.38
CA GLU A 77 -13.96 22.54 8.09
C GLU A 77 -14.06 21.09 7.62
N TRP A 78 -14.05 20.86 6.31
CA TRP A 78 -14.03 19.51 5.76
C TRP A 78 -12.70 18.80 5.93
N GLU A 79 -11.57 19.51 5.96
CA GLU A 79 -10.27 18.92 6.33
C GLU A 79 -10.35 18.26 7.71
N GLU A 80 -10.84 18.99 8.72
CA GLU A 80 -11.00 18.46 10.08
C GLU A 80 -12.00 17.31 10.17
N LYS A 81 -13.15 17.41 9.48
CA LYS A 81 -14.15 16.32 9.45
C LYS A 81 -13.58 15.05 8.85
N ILE A 82 -12.82 15.15 7.76
CA ILE A 82 -12.19 14.01 7.11
C ILE A 82 -11.09 13.41 8.00
N VAL A 83 -10.30 14.24 8.70
CA VAL A 83 -9.34 13.73 9.70
C VAL A 83 -10.06 12.87 10.74
N LYS A 84 -11.20 13.30 11.28
CA LYS A 84 -11.99 12.51 12.24
C LYS A 84 -12.52 11.21 11.63
N ILE A 85 -13.07 11.27 10.41
CA ILE A 85 -13.53 10.07 9.68
C ILE A 85 -12.39 9.05 9.54
N CYS A 86 -11.20 9.49 9.13
CA CYS A 86 -10.02 8.63 8.99
C CYS A 86 -9.55 8.03 10.32
N GLN A 87 -9.69 8.77 11.43
CA GLN A 87 -9.35 8.27 12.77
C GLN A 87 -10.36 7.23 13.28
N GLU A 88 -11.65 7.47 13.03
CA GLU A 88 -12.75 6.55 13.36
C GLU A 88 -12.69 5.25 12.53
N TYR A 89 -12.17 5.31 11.30
CA TYR A 89 -12.00 4.13 10.45
C TYR A 89 -11.10 3.06 11.09
N GLY A 90 -10.17 3.45 11.97
CA GLY A 90 -9.44 2.52 12.83
C GLY A 90 -8.38 1.64 12.14
N VAL A 91 -8.21 1.74 10.82
CA VAL A 91 -7.18 1.02 10.05
C VAL A 91 -5.77 1.61 10.26
N GLY A 92 -5.69 2.88 10.65
CA GLY A 92 -4.45 3.51 11.08
C GLY A 92 -3.29 3.45 10.07
N ALA A 93 -2.08 3.43 10.61
CA ALA A 93 -0.86 3.35 9.81
C ALA A 93 -0.60 1.88 9.41
N GLN A 94 -1.36 1.42 8.41
CA GLN A 94 -1.31 0.08 7.79
C GLN A 94 -1.91 -1.06 8.64
N PHE A 95 -1.64 -1.13 9.94
CA PHE A 95 -1.99 -2.29 10.78
C PHE A 95 -2.83 -1.91 12.00
N GLY A 96 -3.88 -1.13 11.79
CA GLY A 96 -4.78 -0.66 12.85
C GLY A 96 -4.30 0.63 13.53
N GLY A 97 -5.23 1.33 14.17
CA GLY A 97 -4.98 2.53 14.97
C GLY A 97 -5.47 3.82 14.33
N LYS A 98 -4.89 4.95 14.76
CA LYS A 98 -5.41 6.30 14.48
C LYS A 98 -4.89 6.93 13.18
N TYR A 99 -3.64 6.65 12.82
CA TYR A 99 -2.88 7.44 11.84
C TYR A 99 -3.07 6.95 10.39
N PHE A 100 -4.32 6.92 9.91
CA PHE A 100 -4.59 6.63 8.49
C PHE A 100 -4.15 7.79 7.59
N VAL A 101 -4.36 9.02 8.06
CA VAL A 101 -3.87 10.25 7.43
C VAL A 101 -2.88 10.96 8.34
N ARG A 102 -1.85 11.55 7.73
CA ARG A 102 -0.97 12.54 8.35
C ARG A 102 -1.64 13.91 8.34
N ASP A 103 -2.26 14.27 7.22
CA ASP A 103 -2.92 15.54 6.99
C ASP A 103 -3.94 15.42 5.84
N VAL A 104 -4.86 16.37 5.73
CA VAL A 104 -5.92 16.42 4.72
C VAL A 104 -5.95 17.78 4.02
N ARG A 105 -6.17 17.78 2.70
CA ARG A 105 -6.47 18.97 1.91
C ARG A 105 -7.81 18.83 1.22
N VAL A 106 -8.70 19.81 1.41
CA VAL A 106 -9.99 19.86 0.71
C VAL A 106 -10.05 21.11 -0.14
N ILE A 107 -10.09 20.96 -1.47
CA ILE A 107 -10.23 22.07 -2.41
C ILE A 107 -11.63 22.08 -3.03
N ARG A 108 -12.31 23.19 -2.90
CA ARG A 108 -13.59 23.46 -3.57
C ARG A 108 -13.33 24.24 -4.85
N LEU A 109 -13.85 23.76 -5.96
CA LEU A 109 -13.76 24.40 -7.27
C LEU A 109 -15.15 24.79 -7.80
N PRO A 110 -15.24 25.80 -8.67
CA PRO A 110 -16.46 26.05 -9.43
C PRO A 110 -16.76 24.85 -10.34
N ARG A 111 -18.03 24.72 -10.75
CA ARG A 111 -18.50 23.61 -11.59
C ARG A 111 -19.58 24.11 -12.53
N HIS A 112 -19.71 23.46 -13.69
CA HIS A 112 -20.93 23.58 -14.49
C HIS A 112 -22.12 23.04 -13.68
N ALA A 113 -23.30 23.68 -13.78
CA ALA A 113 -24.44 23.35 -12.93
C ALA A 113 -24.89 21.87 -13.04
N ALA A 114 -24.76 21.29 -14.24
CA ALA A 114 -25.08 19.89 -14.53
C ALA A 114 -23.95 18.88 -14.19
N SER A 115 -22.87 19.31 -13.57
CA SER A 115 -21.69 18.47 -13.30
C SER A 115 -21.21 18.65 -11.86
N CYS A 116 -20.69 17.58 -11.26
CA CYS A 116 -19.96 17.63 -10.00
C CYS A 116 -18.83 16.58 -10.01
N PRO A 117 -17.73 16.82 -10.74
CA PRO A 117 -16.59 15.92 -10.68
C PRO A 117 -15.96 15.98 -9.29
N VAL A 118 -15.70 14.81 -8.70
CA VAL A 118 -15.03 14.67 -7.40
C VAL A 118 -13.78 13.83 -7.57
N GLY A 119 -12.69 14.32 -7.01
CA GLY A 119 -11.39 13.66 -7.04
C GLY A 119 -10.87 13.39 -5.64
N ILE A 120 -10.40 12.18 -5.40
CA ILE A 120 -9.71 11.79 -4.17
C ILE A 120 -8.35 11.22 -4.57
N GLY A 121 -7.31 11.59 -3.83
CA GLY A 121 -5.95 11.10 -4.04
C GLY A 121 -5.12 11.23 -2.78
N VAL A 122 -3.94 10.61 -2.80
CA VAL A 122 -3.03 10.58 -1.65
C VAL A 122 -1.59 10.83 -2.09
N SER A 123 -0.80 11.47 -1.22
CA SER A 123 0.64 11.21 -1.15
C SER A 123 0.90 10.15 -0.08
N CYS A 124 1.78 9.19 -0.38
CA CYS A 124 2.08 8.05 0.48
C CYS A 124 3.24 8.34 1.44
N SER A 125 3.68 7.34 2.22
CA SER A 125 4.90 7.45 3.04
C SER A 125 6.15 7.85 2.23
N ALA A 126 6.18 7.57 0.93
CA ALA A 126 7.21 8.06 0.01
C ALA A 126 6.81 9.42 -0.60
N ASP A 127 6.49 10.38 0.26
CA ASP A 127 6.10 11.75 -0.10
C ASP A 127 7.29 12.49 -0.71
N ARG A 128 7.27 12.61 -2.04
CA ARG A 128 8.43 13.04 -2.84
C ARG A 128 8.00 14.07 -3.87
N ASN A 129 8.22 15.32 -3.53
CA ASN A 129 8.06 16.47 -4.40
C ASN A 129 9.14 17.51 -4.03
N ILE A 130 9.57 18.33 -4.99
CA ILE A 130 10.56 19.38 -4.76
C ILE A 130 10.24 20.56 -5.67
N LYS A 131 10.12 21.76 -5.11
CA LYS A 131 9.93 22.99 -5.86
C LYS A 131 11.27 23.48 -6.39
N GLY A 132 11.25 24.06 -7.58
CA GLY A 132 12.42 24.72 -8.17
C GLY A 132 11.98 25.98 -8.89
N LYS A 133 12.87 26.98 -8.95
CA LYS A 133 12.66 28.20 -9.73
C LYS A 133 13.99 28.66 -10.34
N ILE A 134 13.90 29.30 -11.50
CA ILE A 134 15.02 29.97 -12.16
C ILE A 134 14.67 31.45 -12.16
N THR A 135 15.61 32.28 -11.73
CA THR A 135 15.46 33.74 -11.73
C THR A 135 16.73 34.37 -12.30
N ALA A 136 16.79 35.70 -12.39
CA ALA A 136 17.99 36.41 -12.82
C ALA A 136 19.20 36.13 -11.92
N GLU A 137 18.96 35.73 -10.67
CA GLU A 137 19.97 35.42 -9.67
C GLU A 137 20.49 33.97 -9.75
N GLY A 138 19.86 33.09 -10.53
CA GLY A 138 20.31 31.71 -10.75
C GLY A 138 19.23 30.65 -10.57
N ILE A 139 19.67 29.44 -10.18
CA ILE A 139 18.82 28.26 -10.04
C ILE A 139 18.61 27.99 -8.55
N PHE A 140 17.35 27.92 -8.15
CA PHE A 140 16.94 27.67 -6.77
C PHE A 140 16.15 26.38 -6.70
N ILE A 141 16.48 25.56 -5.69
CA ILE A 141 15.80 24.31 -5.38
C ILE A 141 15.35 24.33 -3.92
N GLU A 142 14.18 23.76 -3.65
CA GLU A 142 13.64 23.64 -2.31
C GLU A 142 14.58 22.81 -1.41
N GLN A 143 14.90 23.36 -0.24
CA GLN A 143 15.72 22.69 0.75
C GLN A 143 14.86 21.67 1.51
N LEU A 144 15.17 20.40 1.34
CA LEU A 144 14.60 19.32 2.15
C LEU A 144 15.39 19.11 3.44
N GLU A 145 14.81 18.36 4.38
CA GLU A 145 15.51 17.95 5.60
C GLU A 145 16.74 17.08 5.28
N ARG A 146 17.88 17.37 5.92
CA ARG A 146 19.12 16.59 5.77
C ARG A 146 19.47 15.76 7.00
N GLU A 147 18.87 16.07 8.16
CA GLU A 147 19.12 15.41 9.44
C GLU A 147 17.82 14.79 10.00
N PRO A 148 17.22 13.80 9.32
CA PRO A 148 15.93 13.23 9.75
C PRO A 148 15.99 12.51 11.11
N GLY A 149 17.20 12.18 11.59
CA GLY A 149 17.40 11.55 12.90
C GLY A 149 16.83 12.36 14.08
N LYS A 150 16.71 13.69 13.94
CA LYS A 150 16.10 14.55 14.97
C LYS A 150 14.60 14.31 15.20
N PHE A 151 13.94 13.62 14.27
CA PHE A 151 12.53 13.23 14.41
C PHE A 151 12.35 11.85 15.05
N LEU A 152 13.43 11.13 15.35
CA LEU A 152 13.35 9.85 16.04
C LEU A 152 12.99 10.08 17.52
N PRO A 153 12.08 9.28 18.09
CA PRO A 153 11.82 9.33 19.53
C PRO A 153 13.06 8.86 20.30
N GLU A 154 13.26 9.39 21.52
CA GLU A 154 14.39 9.01 22.39
C GLU A 154 14.40 7.51 22.71
N LYS A 155 13.22 6.89 22.78
CA LYS A 155 13.04 5.45 23.00
C LYS A 155 12.13 4.86 21.94
N ALA A 156 12.53 3.72 21.42
CA ALA A 156 11.66 2.90 20.57
C ALA A 156 10.44 2.42 21.38
N PRO A 157 9.28 2.27 20.74
CA PRO A 157 8.11 1.68 21.41
C PRO A 157 8.41 0.22 21.80
N GLU A 158 8.01 -0.16 23.00
CA GLU A 158 8.03 -1.57 23.41
C GLU A 158 6.98 -2.34 22.60
N LEU A 159 7.40 -3.45 21.97
CA LEU A 159 6.53 -4.32 21.18
C LEU A 159 6.66 -5.74 21.70
N ASP A 160 5.54 -6.45 21.82
CA ASP A 160 5.52 -7.87 22.16
C ASP A 160 6.40 -8.65 21.21
N LYS A 161 7.19 -9.60 21.73
CA LYS A 161 8.12 -10.42 20.92
C LYS A 161 7.37 -11.06 19.75
N PRO A 162 7.91 -10.98 18.52
CA PRO A 162 7.25 -11.59 17.37
C PRO A 162 7.36 -13.11 17.45
N VAL A 163 6.44 -13.81 16.80
CA VAL A 163 6.59 -15.24 16.56
C VAL A 163 7.65 -15.44 15.48
N GLU A 164 8.69 -16.21 15.79
CA GLU A 164 9.74 -16.54 14.83
C GLU A 164 9.28 -17.67 13.91
N ILE A 165 9.33 -17.44 12.59
CA ILE A 165 8.95 -18.43 11.59
C ILE A 165 10.17 -18.77 10.73
N ASN A 166 10.62 -20.02 10.84
CA ASN A 166 11.68 -20.57 9.99
C ASN A 166 11.09 -21.06 8.66
N LEU A 167 11.50 -20.43 7.57
CA LEU A 167 11.09 -20.72 6.20
C LEU A 167 11.93 -21.81 5.52
N GLU A 168 13.02 -22.26 6.15
CA GLU A 168 13.85 -23.39 5.69
C GLU A 168 13.26 -24.73 6.15
N ARG A 169 11.96 -24.92 5.90
CA ARG A 169 11.19 -26.12 6.23
C ARG A 169 10.26 -26.47 5.05
N PRO A 170 9.79 -27.73 4.95
CA PRO A 170 8.75 -28.07 3.98
C PRO A 170 7.51 -27.16 4.13
N MET A 171 6.90 -26.73 3.01
CA MET A 171 5.75 -25.82 3.01
C MET A 171 4.63 -26.26 3.96
N ARG A 172 4.32 -27.57 3.99
CA ARG A 172 3.30 -28.15 4.88
C ARG A 172 3.58 -27.86 6.37
N GLU A 173 4.85 -27.90 6.78
CA GLU A 173 5.24 -27.61 8.15
C GLU A 173 5.14 -26.12 8.48
N ILE A 174 5.49 -25.25 7.53
CA ILE A 174 5.35 -23.79 7.70
C ILE A 174 3.87 -23.42 7.85
N LEU A 175 3.00 -23.99 7.01
CA LEU A 175 1.55 -23.80 7.11
C LEU A 175 0.98 -24.30 8.44
N ALA A 176 1.40 -25.48 8.90
CA ALA A 176 1.00 -26.02 10.19
C ALA A 176 1.46 -25.15 11.37
N GLU A 177 2.62 -24.51 11.26
CA GLU A 177 3.09 -23.53 12.26
C GLU A 177 2.23 -22.27 12.26
N LEU A 178 2.00 -21.68 11.09
CA LEU A 178 1.18 -20.46 10.95
C LEU A 178 -0.26 -20.67 11.43
N SER A 179 -0.83 -21.85 11.20
CA SER A 179 -2.21 -22.19 11.59
C SER A 179 -2.46 -22.17 13.11
N LYS A 180 -1.40 -22.21 13.94
CA LYS A 180 -1.51 -22.08 15.40
C LYS A 180 -1.87 -20.66 15.85
N TYR A 181 -1.71 -19.66 14.98
CA TYR A 181 -1.81 -18.26 15.34
C TYR A 181 -2.98 -17.58 14.62
N PRO A 182 -3.68 -16.64 15.30
CA PRO A 182 -4.75 -15.88 14.67
C PRO A 182 -4.21 -14.78 13.75
N VAL A 183 -5.09 -14.19 12.94
CA VAL A 183 -4.82 -12.89 12.30
C VAL A 183 -4.39 -11.84 13.33
N LYS A 184 -3.71 -10.79 12.89
CA LYS A 184 -3.05 -9.75 13.72
C LYS A 184 -1.74 -10.19 14.40
N THR A 185 -1.41 -11.49 14.41
CA THR A 185 -0.15 -11.97 14.99
C THR A 185 1.06 -11.40 14.25
N ARG A 186 2.01 -10.85 15.02
CA ARG A 186 3.29 -10.34 14.52
C ARG A 186 4.30 -11.48 14.35
N LEU A 187 4.95 -11.51 13.19
CA LEU A 187 5.90 -12.53 12.78
C LEU A 187 7.29 -11.93 12.52
N SER A 188 8.30 -12.77 12.66
CA SER A 188 9.69 -12.54 12.27
C SER A 188 10.13 -13.69 11.37
N LEU A 189 10.25 -13.43 10.07
CA LEU A 189 10.50 -14.45 9.06
C LEU A 189 12.00 -14.59 8.79
N THR A 190 12.52 -15.81 8.79
CA THR A 190 13.91 -16.12 8.42
C THR A 190 13.97 -17.30 7.47
N GLY A 191 14.70 -17.15 6.37
CA GLY A 191 14.90 -18.18 5.34
C GLY A 191 14.59 -17.69 3.93
N THR A 192 14.27 -18.61 3.03
CA THR A 192 14.08 -18.34 1.61
C THR A 192 12.69 -17.78 1.29
N LEU A 193 12.65 -16.72 0.48
CA LEU A 193 11.46 -16.22 -0.20
C LEU A 193 11.66 -16.23 -1.72
N ILE A 194 10.57 -16.47 -2.46
CA ILE A 194 10.52 -16.24 -3.90
C ILE A 194 9.84 -14.93 -4.18
N VAL A 195 10.52 -14.05 -4.91
CA VAL A 195 9.99 -12.76 -5.31
C VAL A 195 9.39 -12.86 -6.71
N ALA A 196 8.12 -12.48 -6.84
CA ALA A 196 7.43 -12.39 -8.11
C ALA A 196 6.29 -11.37 -8.00
N ARG A 197 6.00 -10.64 -9.07
CA ARG A 197 4.89 -9.68 -9.13
C ARG A 197 4.22 -9.69 -10.50
N ASP A 198 3.49 -8.63 -10.82
CA ASP A 198 2.57 -8.45 -11.95
C ASP A 198 2.93 -9.28 -13.23
N ILE A 199 4.05 -9.00 -13.90
CA ILE A 199 4.38 -9.66 -15.18
C ILE A 199 4.78 -11.13 -14.98
N ALA A 200 5.50 -11.45 -13.90
CA ALA A 200 5.87 -12.83 -13.57
C ALA A 200 4.63 -13.70 -13.28
N HIS A 201 3.64 -13.17 -12.55
CA HIS A 201 2.37 -13.86 -12.31
C HIS A 201 1.60 -14.08 -13.61
N ALA A 202 1.50 -13.05 -14.47
CA ALA A 202 0.85 -13.16 -15.76
C ALA A 202 1.53 -14.20 -16.67
N ARG A 203 2.87 -14.32 -16.62
CA ARG A 203 3.61 -15.33 -17.37
C ARG A 203 3.41 -16.74 -16.82
N ILE A 204 3.43 -16.90 -15.49
CA ILE A 204 3.14 -18.19 -14.86
C ILE A 204 1.71 -18.62 -15.20
N LYS A 205 0.73 -17.73 -15.15
CA LYS A 205 -0.63 -18.02 -15.59
C LYS A 205 -0.68 -18.51 -17.03
N ARG A 206 -0.01 -17.82 -17.96
CA ARG A 206 0.09 -18.26 -19.37
C ARG A 206 0.70 -19.64 -19.51
N MET A 207 1.75 -19.95 -18.76
CA MET A 207 2.35 -21.29 -18.74
C MET A 207 1.34 -22.35 -18.28
N LEU A 208 0.53 -22.06 -17.26
CA LEU A 208 -0.52 -22.96 -16.80
C LEU A 208 -1.63 -23.13 -17.85
N ASP A 209 -2.03 -22.05 -18.52
CA ASP A 209 -3.02 -22.09 -19.61
C ASP A 209 -2.51 -22.96 -20.79
N GLU A 210 -1.19 -23.02 -20.99
CA GLU A 210 -0.50 -23.90 -21.97
C GLU A 210 -0.32 -25.35 -21.47
N GLY A 211 -0.85 -25.70 -20.28
CA GLY A 211 -0.75 -27.04 -19.70
C GLY A 211 0.59 -27.34 -19.01
N LYS A 212 1.47 -26.35 -18.84
CA LYS A 212 2.71 -26.54 -18.06
C LYS A 212 2.39 -26.62 -16.57
N PRO A 213 3.18 -27.36 -15.77
CA PRO A 213 2.96 -27.46 -14.34
C PRO A 213 3.29 -26.15 -13.62
N MET A 214 2.65 -25.95 -12.46
CA MET A 214 3.02 -24.89 -11.52
C MET A 214 4.51 -25.01 -11.14
N PRO A 215 5.33 -23.95 -11.31
CA PRO A 215 6.76 -24.00 -11.05
C PRO A 215 7.08 -24.44 -9.61
N GLY A 216 8.11 -25.28 -9.45
CA GLY A 216 8.48 -25.80 -8.12
C GLY A 216 8.82 -24.71 -7.11
N TYR A 217 9.42 -23.61 -7.56
CA TYR A 217 9.72 -22.46 -6.69
C TYR A 217 8.44 -21.76 -6.17
N PHE A 218 7.29 -21.85 -6.87
CA PHE A 218 6.01 -21.34 -6.37
C PHE A 218 5.32 -22.27 -5.36
N LYS A 219 5.69 -23.55 -5.33
CA LYS A 219 5.15 -24.56 -4.41
C LYS A 219 5.92 -24.62 -3.10
N ASN A 220 7.24 -24.46 -3.19
CA ASN A 220 8.15 -24.81 -2.11
C ASN A 220 8.53 -23.63 -1.21
N HIS A 221 8.21 -22.39 -1.59
CA HIS A 221 8.60 -21.18 -0.86
C HIS A 221 7.46 -20.16 -0.81
N PRO A 222 7.39 -19.30 0.23
CA PRO A 222 6.46 -18.18 0.23
C PRO A 222 6.77 -17.18 -0.89
N ILE A 223 5.72 -16.55 -1.41
CA ILE A 223 5.81 -15.63 -2.55
C ILE A 223 5.76 -14.18 -2.04
N TYR A 224 6.89 -13.49 -2.15
CA TYR A 224 7.02 -12.08 -1.83
C TYR A 224 6.71 -11.21 -3.05
N TYR A 225 5.65 -10.41 -2.99
CA TYR A 225 5.32 -9.49 -4.07
C TYR A 225 6.17 -8.23 -3.91
N ALA A 226 7.23 -8.13 -4.69
CA ALA A 226 8.13 -6.98 -4.66
C ALA A 226 8.91 -6.84 -5.98
N GLY A 227 9.57 -5.70 -6.15
CA GLY A 227 10.57 -5.47 -7.20
C GLY A 227 11.70 -4.63 -6.61
N PRO A 228 12.97 -5.08 -6.71
CA PRO A 228 14.08 -4.37 -6.09
C PRO A 228 14.48 -3.13 -6.89
N ALA A 229 14.96 -2.11 -6.19
CA ALA A 229 15.77 -1.06 -6.79
C ALA A 229 17.17 -1.60 -7.18
N LYS A 230 17.96 -0.78 -7.88
CA LYS A 230 19.35 -1.12 -8.20
C LYS A 230 20.15 -1.35 -6.91
N THR A 231 20.98 -2.40 -6.90
CA THR A 231 21.86 -2.71 -5.77
C THR A 231 23.06 -1.75 -5.75
N PRO A 232 23.28 -0.99 -4.66
CA PRO A 232 24.50 -0.22 -4.48
C PRO A 232 25.72 -1.13 -4.41
N GLU A 233 26.88 -0.61 -4.81
CA GLU A 233 28.14 -1.34 -4.71
C GLU A 233 28.43 -1.75 -3.26
N GLY A 234 28.87 -3.00 -3.06
CA GLY A 234 29.18 -3.55 -1.73
C GLY A 234 27.97 -3.92 -0.86
N MET A 235 26.73 -3.69 -1.31
CA MET A 235 25.51 -4.04 -0.58
C MET A 235 24.92 -5.37 -1.07
N ALA A 236 24.23 -6.10 -0.17
CA ALA A 236 23.54 -7.34 -0.51
C ALA A 236 22.30 -7.11 -1.40
N SER A 237 21.63 -5.96 -1.24
CA SER A 237 20.41 -5.61 -1.97
C SER A 237 20.26 -4.10 -2.11
N GLY A 238 19.62 -3.65 -3.19
CA GLY A 238 19.01 -2.33 -3.25
C GLY A 238 17.74 -2.25 -2.40
N SER A 239 17.13 -1.06 -2.28
CA SER A 239 15.84 -0.91 -1.58
C SER A 239 14.79 -1.87 -2.14
N PHE A 240 14.15 -2.64 -1.25
CA PHE A 240 13.35 -3.79 -1.67
C PHE A 240 12.13 -4.00 -0.78
N GLY A 241 11.19 -3.05 -0.83
CA GLY A 241 9.93 -3.12 -0.10
C GLY A 241 8.83 -3.88 -0.86
N PRO A 242 7.71 -4.19 -0.19
CA PRO A 242 6.59 -4.91 -0.79
C PRO A 242 5.84 -4.04 -1.81
N THR A 243 5.20 -4.70 -2.77
CA THR A 243 4.21 -4.09 -3.67
C THR A 243 2.79 -4.42 -3.24
N THR A 244 1.81 -3.72 -3.80
CA THR A 244 0.39 -3.88 -3.43
C THR A 244 -0.11 -5.26 -3.81
N ALA A 245 -0.74 -5.95 -2.86
CA ALA A 245 -1.13 -7.34 -2.99
C ALA A 245 -2.36 -7.57 -3.88
N ASP A 246 -3.30 -6.63 -3.86
CA ASP A 246 -4.59 -6.70 -4.56
C ASP A 246 -4.46 -6.98 -6.07
N ARG A 247 -3.42 -6.45 -6.72
CA ARG A 247 -3.15 -6.68 -8.14
C ARG A 247 -2.87 -8.14 -8.50
N MET A 248 -2.49 -8.95 -7.50
CA MET A 248 -2.26 -10.39 -7.67
C MET A 248 -3.46 -11.24 -7.21
N ASP A 249 -4.54 -10.64 -6.72
CA ASP A 249 -5.74 -11.37 -6.26
C ASP A 249 -6.32 -12.34 -7.31
N PRO A 250 -6.43 -11.97 -8.60
CA PRO A 250 -7.01 -12.87 -9.62
C PRO A 250 -6.25 -14.18 -9.84
N TYR A 251 -5.00 -14.29 -9.37
CA TYR A 251 -4.17 -15.49 -9.55
C TYR A 251 -4.26 -16.47 -8.37
N VAL A 252 -4.73 -16.01 -7.19
CA VAL A 252 -4.54 -16.75 -5.93
C VAL A 252 -5.25 -18.10 -5.95
N ASP A 253 -6.55 -18.15 -6.25
CA ASP A 253 -7.31 -19.42 -6.22
C ASP A 253 -6.79 -20.43 -7.24
N LEU A 254 -6.48 -19.96 -8.45
CA LEU A 254 -5.87 -20.80 -9.47
C LEU A 254 -4.53 -21.37 -8.98
N PHE A 255 -3.65 -20.53 -8.44
CA PHE A 255 -2.31 -20.96 -8.05
C PHE A 255 -2.35 -21.93 -6.85
N GLN A 256 -3.19 -21.64 -5.85
CA GLN A 256 -3.38 -22.49 -4.68
C GLN A 256 -4.03 -23.83 -5.03
N SER A 257 -4.99 -23.85 -5.98
CA SER A 257 -5.58 -25.10 -6.48
C SER A 257 -4.54 -26.05 -7.11
N LEU A 258 -3.40 -25.51 -7.55
CA LEU A 258 -2.27 -26.24 -8.11
C LEU A 258 -1.11 -26.42 -7.11
N GLY A 259 -1.33 -26.11 -5.84
CA GLY A 259 -0.37 -26.22 -4.73
C GLY A 259 0.70 -25.13 -4.69
N GLY A 260 0.57 -24.06 -5.48
CA GLY A 260 1.47 -22.91 -5.49
C GLY A 260 0.92 -21.72 -4.69
N SER A 261 1.77 -20.76 -4.35
CA SER A 261 1.34 -19.50 -3.70
C SER A 261 0.55 -19.71 -2.39
N MET A 262 0.91 -20.75 -1.64
CA MET A 262 0.25 -21.09 -0.37
C MET A 262 0.50 -20.05 0.73
N ILE A 263 1.67 -19.41 0.73
CA ILE A 263 2.00 -18.30 1.63
C ILE A 263 2.40 -17.12 0.77
N MET A 264 1.71 -16.00 0.93
CA MET A 264 1.93 -14.77 0.19
C MET A 264 2.40 -13.68 1.13
N LEU A 265 3.41 -12.90 0.75
CA LEU A 265 3.94 -11.78 1.53
C LEU A 265 3.90 -10.51 0.68
N ALA A 266 3.20 -9.46 1.13
CA ALA A 266 3.07 -8.21 0.37
C ALA A 266 2.61 -7.07 1.29
N LYS A 267 1.96 -6.02 0.74
CA LYS A 267 1.30 -4.98 1.54
C LYS A 267 -0.08 -4.64 1.00
N GLY A 268 -0.90 -4.03 1.86
CA GLY A 268 -2.28 -3.63 1.55
C GLY A 268 -3.31 -4.67 1.97
N ASN A 269 -4.56 -4.22 2.13
CA ASN A 269 -5.74 -5.09 2.20
C ASN A 269 -5.97 -5.78 0.85
N ARG A 270 -6.72 -6.89 0.86
CA ARG A 270 -7.02 -7.70 -0.32
C ARG A 270 -8.52 -7.94 -0.43
N SER A 271 -8.95 -8.36 -1.60
CA SER A 271 -10.35 -8.69 -1.83
C SER A 271 -10.76 -9.99 -1.14
N LYS A 272 -12.06 -10.13 -0.86
CA LYS A 272 -12.66 -11.32 -0.21
C LYS A 272 -12.31 -12.64 -0.92
N GLN A 273 -12.07 -12.62 -2.23
CA GLN A 273 -11.69 -13.82 -2.99
C GLN A 273 -10.41 -14.47 -2.44
N VAL A 274 -9.48 -13.68 -1.90
CA VAL A 274 -8.23 -14.19 -1.32
C VAL A 274 -8.50 -14.86 0.01
N THR A 275 -9.36 -14.26 0.85
CA THR A 275 -9.81 -14.85 2.11
C THR A 275 -10.52 -16.18 1.89
N ASP A 276 -11.42 -16.23 0.92
CA ASP A 276 -12.14 -17.45 0.58
C ASP A 276 -11.20 -18.53 0.02
N SER A 277 -10.21 -18.12 -0.80
CA SER A 277 -9.20 -19.02 -1.34
C SER A 277 -8.27 -19.60 -0.27
N CYS A 278 -7.77 -18.75 0.64
CA CYS A 278 -6.94 -19.17 1.77
C CYS A 278 -7.69 -20.17 2.66
N LYS A 279 -8.97 -19.92 2.95
CA LYS A 279 -9.84 -20.87 3.67
C LYS A 279 -10.01 -22.20 2.93
N LYS A 280 -10.20 -22.15 1.61
CA LYS A 280 -10.44 -23.32 0.76
C LYS A 280 -9.22 -24.22 0.64
N HIS A 281 -8.02 -23.64 0.51
CA HIS A 281 -6.80 -24.39 0.21
C HIS A 281 -5.83 -24.51 1.39
N GLY A 282 -6.09 -23.83 2.50
CA GLY A 282 -5.20 -23.77 3.66
C GLY A 282 -4.02 -22.81 3.46
N GLY A 283 -4.25 -21.69 2.79
CA GLY A 283 -3.24 -20.67 2.49
C GLY A 283 -3.19 -19.53 3.52
N PHE A 284 -2.16 -18.68 3.42
CA PHE A 284 -1.98 -17.50 4.27
C PHE A 284 -1.56 -16.27 3.44
N TYR A 285 -2.04 -15.10 3.87
CA TYR A 285 -1.50 -13.82 3.44
C TYR A 285 -0.84 -13.12 4.63
N LEU A 286 0.44 -12.80 4.45
CA LEU A 286 1.28 -12.09 5.39
C LEU A 286 1.49 -10.65 4.91
N GLY A 287 1.30 -9.69 5.81
CA GLY A 287 1.54 -8.27 5.56
C GLY A 287 2.91 -7.83 6.02
N SER A 288 3.76 -7.40 5.09
CA SER A 288 4.98 -6.63 5.37
C SER A 288 4.63 -5.15 5.50
N VAL A 289 5.44 -4.41 6.26
CA VAL A 289 5.33 -2.95 6.31
C VAL A 289 5.67 -2.36 4.93
N GLY A 290 4.76 -1.58 4.37
CA GLY A 290 4.95 -0.85 3.11
C GLY A 290 5.62 0.50 3.36
N GLY A 291 6.63 0.84 2.54
CA GLY A 291 7.39 2.10 2.67
C GLY A 291 8.87 1.94 3.06
N PRO A 292 9.24 1.22 4.14
CA PRO A 292 10.60 1.20 4.68
C PRO A 292 11.56 0.28 3.89
N ALA A 293 11.63 0.45 2.56
CA ALA A 293 12.35 -0.42 1.64
C ALA A 293 13.88 -0.43 1.85
N ALA A 294 14.46 0.68 2.31
CA ALA A 294 15.90 0.80 2.54
C ALA A 294 16.36 0.02 3.78
N ILE A 295 15.66 0.14 4.91
CA ILE A 295 15.98 -0.61 6.12
C ILE A 295 15.72 -2.11 5.95
N LEU A 296 14.65 -2.51 5.23
CA LEU A 296 14.45 -3.91 4.86
C LEU A 296 15.64 -4.49 4.07
N ALA A 297 16.15 -3.71 3.11
CA ALA A 297 17.30 -4.13 2.32
C ALA A 297 18.59 -4.22 3.14
N ALA A 298 18.81 -3.28 4.06
CA ALA A 298 20.02 -3.20 4.87
C ALA A 298 20.05 -4.25 6.00
N GLU A 299 18.91 -4.51 6.64
CA GLU A 299 18.86 -5.31 7.88
C GLU A 299 18.27 -6.71 7.67
N ASN A 300 17.41 -6.91 6.68
CA ASN A 300 16.64 -8.14 6.54
C ASN A 300 16.99 -8.97 5.32
N ILE A 301 17.50 -8.38 4.23
CA ILE A 301 17.79 -9.12 3.00
C ILE A 301 19.27 -9.47 2.93
N VAL A 302 19.57 -10.77 2.99
CA VAL A 302 20.92 -11.31 3.05
C VAL A 302 21.49 -11.58 1.66
N SER A 303 20.66 -12.01 0.71
CA SER A 303 21.10 -12.24 -0.67
C SER A 303 19.94 -12.15 -1.66
N VAL A 304 20.26 -11.83 -2.91
CA VAL A 304 19.30 -11.73 -4.02
C VAL A 304 19.87 -12.42 -5.26
N LYS A 305 19.11 -13.37 -5.83
CA LYS A 305 19.48 -14.07 -7.07
C LYS A 305 18.28 -14.12 -8.02
N VAL A 306 18.48 -13.77 -9.30
CA VAL A 306 17.49 -14.02 -10.35
C VAL A 306 17.44 -15.51 -10.63
N VAL A 307 16.25 -16.10 -10.63
CA VAL A 307 16.05 -17.55 -10.83
C VAL A 307 15.17 -17.88 -12.03
N ASP A 308 14.36 -16.94 -12.49
CA ASP A 308 13.59 -17.10 -13.74
C ASP A 308 13.25 -15.74 -14.34
N PHE A 309 12.94 -15.74 -15.65
CA PHE A 309 12.48 -14.58 -16.42
C PHE A 309 13.39 -13.34 -16.31
N ALA A 310 14.70 -13.53 -16.44
CA ALA A 310 15.71 -12.48 -16.29
C ALA A 310 15.46 -11.25 -17.19
N GLU A 311 14.87 -11.46 -18.37
CA GLU A 311 14.50 -10.42 -19.33
C GLU A 311 13.45 -9.42 -18.80
N LEU A 312 12.73 -9.76 -17.72
CA LEU A 312 11.72 -8.89 -17.11
C LEU A 312 12.31 -7.80 -16.20
N GLY A 313 13.65 -7.69 -16.11
CA GLY A 313 14.32 -6.67 -15.31
C GLY A 313 13.89 -6.74 -13.83
N MET A 314 13.37 -5.64 -13.27
CA MET A 314 12.94 -5.60 -11.87
C MET A 314 11.75 -6.53 -11.56
N GLU A 315 11.03 -7.03 -12.57
CA GLU A 315 9.92 -7.97 -12.42
C GLU A 315 10.31 -9.45 -12.64
N ALA A 316 11.60 -9.74 -12.87
CA ALA A 316 12.09 -11.12 -12.91
C ALA A 316 11.82 -11.88 -11.60
N VAL A 317 11.70 -13.21 -11.69
CA VAL A 317 11.56 -14.04 -10.49
C VAL A 317 12.90 -14.10 -9.78
N ARG A 318 12.91 -13.80 -8.49
CA ARG A 318 14.13 -13.85 -7.67
C ARG A 318 13.96 -14.81 -6.50
N LYS A 319 15.06 -15.44 -6.10
CA LYS A 319 15.19 -16.08 -4.81
C LYS A 319 15.97 -15.13 -3.90
N ILE A 320 15.39 -14.84 -2.74
CA ILE A 320 16.05 -14.04 -1.70
C ILE A 320 16.15 -14.85 -0.41
N VAL A 321 17.20 -14.60 0.36
CA VAL A 321 17.32 -15.09 1.74
C VAL A 321 17.09 -13.92 2.67
N VAL A 322 16.18 -14.07 3.62
CA VAL A 322 15.87 -13.04 4.61
C VAL A 322 16.17 -13.50 6.03
N LYS A 323 16.42 -12.53 6.91
CA LYS A 323 16.58 -12.72 8.34
C LYS A 323 15.74 -11.70 9.09
N ASN A 324 14.99 -12.18 10.09
CA ASN A 324 14.18 -11.35 10.99
C ASN A 324 13.22 -10.39 10.27
N MET A 325 12.72 -10.78 9.08
CA MET A 325 11.87 -9.90 8.28
C MET A 325 10.49 -9.76 8.93
N PRO A 326 10.04 -8.53 9.24
CA PRO A 326 8.79 -8.33 9.97
C PRO A 326 7.57 -8.59 9.07
N ALA A 327 6.59 -9.29 9.60
CA ALA A 327 5.29 -9.47 8.94
C ALA A 327 4.15 -9.61 9.94
N PHE A 328 2.90 -9.58 9.46
CA PHE A 328 1.70 -9.86 10.24
C PHE A 328 0.85 -10.91 9.52
N ILE A 329 0.16 -11.79 10.24
CA ILE A 329 -0.88 -12.63 9.64
C ILE A 329 -2.08 -11.73 9.33
N LEU A 330 -2.31 -11.47 8.04
CA LEU A 330 -3.43 -10.65 7.57
C LEU A 330 -4.62 -11.50 7.17
N THR A 331 -4.39 -12.64 6.52
CA THR A 331 -5.43 -13.61 6.19
C THR A 331 -4.94 -14.99 6.61
N ASP A 332 -5.79 -15.74 7.30
CA ASP A 332 -5.48 -17.09 7.74
C ASP A 332 -6.18 -18.17 6.89
N ASP A 333 -5.86 -19.42 7.20
CA ASP A 333 -6.41 -20.64 6.61
C ASP A 333 -7.84 -20.97 7.06
N LYS A 334 -8.48 -20.10 7.85
CA LYS A 334 -9.82 -20.31 8.44
C LYS A 334 -10.85 -19.34 7.90
N GLY A 335 -10.43 -18.38 7.07
CA GLY A 335 -11.27 -17.36 6.46
C GLY A 335 -11.41 -16.10 7.30
N ASN A 336 -10.47 -15.85 8.22
CA ASN A 336 -10.38 -14.59 8.94
C ASN A 336 -9.51 -13.61 8.15
N ASP A 337 -9.86 -12.33 8.20
CA ASP A 337 -9.08 -11.24 7.62
C ASP A 337 -8.91 -10.13 8.68
N PHE A 338 -7.67 -9.65 8.83
CA PHE A 338 -7.28 -8.55 9.69
C PHE A 338 -8.17 -7.32 9.48
N TYR A 339 -8.51 -7.02 8.22
CA TYR A 339 -9.26 -5.83 7.84
C TYR A 339 -10.78 -6.07 7.82
N SER A 340 -11.27 -7.32 7.93
CA SER A 340 -12.70 -7.63 7.84
C SER A 340 -13.49 -7.36 9.12
N GLY A 341 -12.99 -6.49 9.99
CA GLY A 341 -13.62 -6.13 11.25
C GLY A 341 -13.88 -4.64 11.35
N ASN A 342 -15.15 -4.24 11.18
CA ASN A 342 -15.69 -3.24 12.09
C ASN A 342 -15.61 -3.88 13.48
N SER A 343 -14.66 -3.43 14.29
CA SER A 343 -14.83 -3.51 15.75
C SER A 343 -16.01 -2.58 16.04
N ARG A 344 -17.24 -3.10 15.91
CA ARG A 344 -18.45 -2.42 16.40
C ARG A 344 -18.48 -2.50 17.90
#